data_AF-A0A6P9FKU9-F1
#
_entry.id   AF-A0A6P9FKU9-F1
#
_cell.length_a   1.000
_cell.length_b   1.000
_cell.length_c   1.000
_cell.angle_alpha   90.00
_cell.angle_beta   90.00
_cell.angle_gamma   90.00
#
_symmetry.space_group_name_H-M   'P 1'
#
loop_
_entity.id
_entity.type
_entity.pdbx_description
1 polymer ?
#
loop_
_entity_poly.entity_id
_entity_poly.type
_entity_poly.pdbx_seq_one_letter_code
_entity_poly.pdbx_strand_id
1 'polypeptide(L)'
;MLGLAQGCFDYTIPYMKERMQFGKRIFGFQGLQHQVAHVATQLEAARLLTYDTARLLEAGKPFIKEASMAKYYASEVASLTTSKCIEWMGGVGYTKDYPVEKYFRDAKIGTIYEGTSNIQLNTIAKHIGAEYCCPRERGLSPWLLVENSKLSCLVGEVNLHSIEAFCLSP
;
A
#
# COMPACT_ATOMS: atom_id res chain seq x y z
N MET A 1 10.56 1.97 6.30
CA MET A 1 9.47 2.92 6.59
C MET A 1 8.46 2.41 7.62
N LEU A 2 8.08 1.13 7.59
CA LEU A 2 7.13 0.54 8.54
C LEU A 2 7.49 0.78 10.02
N GLY A 3 8.71 0.46 10.45
CA GLY A 3 9.12 0.62 11.86
C GLY A 3 9.09 2.07 12.35
N LEU A 4 9.46 3.02 11.48
CA LEU A 4 9.37 4.45 11.76
C LEU A 4 7.91 4.87 12.00
N ALA A 5 7.01 4.45 11.10
CA ALA A 5 5.59 4.77 11.21
C ALA A 5 4.96 4.14 12.46
N GLN A 6 5.28 2.88 12.75
CA GLN A 6 4.85 2.18 13.96
C GLN A 6 5.35 2.89 15.22
N GLY A 7 6.63 3.26 15.29
CA GLY A 7 7.19 3.95 16.44
C GLY A 7 6.55 5.31 16.71
N CYS A 8 6.21 6.05 15.64
CA CYS A 8 5.47 7.31 15.75
C CYS A 8 4.04 7.07 16.29
N PHE A 9 3.33 6.10 15.71
CA PHE A 9 1.99 5.72 16.13
C PHE A 9 1.94 5.27 17.60
N ASP A 10 2.85 4.38 18.00
CA ASP A 10 2.95 3.84 19.36
C ASP A 10 3.29 4.91 20.40
N TYR A 11 4.00 5.97 19.99
CA TYR A 11 4.25 7.12 20.85
C TYR A 11 3.02 8.03 21.00
N THR A 12 2.28 8.24 19.92
CA THR A 12 1.14 9.17 19.90
C THR A 12 -0.11 8.61 20.60
N ILE A 13 -0.40 7.31 20.50
CA ILE A 13 -1.62 6.72 21.10
C ILE A 13 -1.67 6.89 22.65
N PRO A 14 -0.59 6.63 23.41
CA PRO A 14 -0.54 6.93 24.84
C PRO A 14 -0.83 8.41 25.15
N TYR A 15 -0.22 9.35 24.41
CA TYR A 15 -0.51 10.78 24.57
C TYR A 15 -1.99 11.09 24.35
N MET A 16 -2.61 10.50 23.31
CA MET A 16 -4.05 10.70 23.06
C MET A 16 -4.93 10.14 24.18
N LYS A 17 -4.47 9.08 24.85
CA LYS A 17 -5.16 8.51 26.00
C LYS A 17 -4.96 9.37 27.26
N GLU A 18 -3.87 10.09 27.41
CA GLU A 18 -3.61 10.94 28.58
C GLU A 18 -4.20 12.35 28.46
N ARG A 19 -4.17 12.92 27.26
CA ARG A 19 -4.60 14.29 27.00
C ARG A 19 -6.12 14.45 27.17
N MET A 20 -6.52 15.39 28.02
CA MET A 20 -7.91 15.76 28.28
C MET A 20 -8.29 17.06 27.56
N GLN A 21 -9.40 17.06 26.82
CA GLN A 21 -10.04 18.25 26.24
C GLN A 21 -11.56 18.07 26.23
N PHE A 22 -12.29 19.17 26.37
CA PHE A 22 -13.76 19.18 26.41
C PHE A 22 -14.34 18.12 27.39
N GLY A 23 -13.73 18.01 28.58
CA GLY A 23 -14.20 17.13 29.65
C GLY A 23 -13.90 15.63 29.47
N LYS A 24 -13.19 15.20 28.42
CA LYS A 24 -12.80 13.79 28.24
C LYS A 24 -11.42 13.62 27.58
N ARG A 25 -10.90 12.39 27.59
CA ARG A 25 -9.66 12.04 26.89
C ARG A 25 -9.85 12.26 25.39
N ILE A 26 -8.84 12.77 24.68
CA ILE A 26 -8.99 13.03 23.24
C ILE A 26 -9.19 11.73 22.45
N PHE A 27 -8.63 10.61 22.91
CA PHE A 27 -8.94 9.30 22.34
C PHE A 27 -10.43 8.90 22.45
N GLY A 28 -11.22 9.56 23.31
CA GLY A 28 -12.65 9.33 23.47
C GLY A 28 -13.54 10.04 22.44
N PHE A 29 -12.99 10.79 21.49
CA PHE A 29 -13.76 11.35 20.37
C PHE A 29 -13.83 10.33 19.23
N GLN A 30 -15.04 9.94 18.84
CA GLN A 30 -15.29 8.95 17.78
C GLN A 30 -14.58 9.30 16.46
N GLY A 31 -14.59 10.57 16.06
CA GLY A 31 -13.89 11.02 14.85
C GLY A 31 -12.39 10.77 14.89
N LEU A 32 -11.75 10.86 16.06
CA LEU A 32 -10.33 10.51 16.23
C LEU A 32 -10.13 8.99 16.28
N GLN A 33 -11.04 8.25 16.91
CA GLN A 33 -10.98 6.78 16.94
C GLN A 33 -11.05 6.17 15.54
N HIS A 34 -11.91 6.71 14.66
CA HIS A 34 -12.00 6.26 13.27
C HIS A 34 -10.70 6.52 12.50
N GLN A 35 -10.08 7.68 12.69
CA GLN A 35 -8.80 8.00 12.07
C GLN A 35 -7.69 7.06 12.56
N VAL A 36 -7.62 6.82 13.87
CA VAL A 36 -6.68 5.87 14.48
C VAL A 36 -6.87 4.48 13.91
N ALA A 37 -8.11 3.98 13.86
CA ALA A 37 -8.42 2.65 13.33
C ALA A 37 -8.02 2.53 11.85
N HIS A 38 -8.29 3.57 11.06
CA HIS A 38 -7.92 3.61 9.65
C HIS A 38 -6.39 3.56 9.46
N VAL A 39 -5.64 4.38 10.18
CA VAL A 39 -4.17 4.40 10.13
C VAL A 39 -3.58 3.08 10.61
N ALA A 40 -4.10 2.52 11.72
CA ALA A 40 -3.66 1.22 12.22
C ALA A 40 -3.86 0.10 11.18
N THR A 41 -4.99 0.12 10.47
CA THR A 41 -5.29 -0.85 9.41
C THR A 41 -4.30 -0.74 8.26
N GLN A 42 -3.96 0.48 7.84
CA GLN A 42 -2.97 0.71 6.79
C GLN A 42 -1.55 0.28 7.21
N LEU A 43 -1.17 0.50 8.47
CA LEU A 43 0.09 0.01 9.02
C LEU A 43 0.18 -1.51 8.96
N GLU A 44 -0.89 -2.22 9.37
CA GLU A 44 -0.92 -3.68 9.29
C GLU A 44 -0.91 -4.19 7.84
N ALA A 45 -1.63 -3.53 6.93
CA ALA A 45 -1.56 -3.86 5.51
C ALA A 45 -0.12 -3.68 4.96
N ALA A 46 0.57 -2.60 5.33
CA ALA A 46 1.95 -2.36 4.94
C ALA A 46 2.91 -3.40 5.55
N ARG A 47 2.65 -3.84 6.79
CA ARG A 47 3.40 -4.90 7.46
C ARG A 47 3.27 -6.23 6.73
N LEU A 48 2.04 -6.64 6.44
CA LEU A 48 1.76 -7.88 5.71
C LEU A 48 2.41 -7.87 4.32
N LEU A 49 2.26 -6.77 3.58
CA LEU A 49 2.85 -6.64 2.25
C LEU A 49 4.38 -6.70 2.28
N THR A 50 5.01 -6.08 3.29
CA THR A 50 6.47 -6.11 3.46
C THR A 50 6.97 -7.52 3.77
N TYR A 51 6.33 -8.22 4.71
CA TYR A 51 6.76 -9.56 5.10
C TYR A 51 6.42 -10.63 4.06
N ASP A 52 5.32 -10.47 3.31
CA ASP A 52 5.02 -11.40 2.22
C ASP A 52 6.07 -11.30 1.10
N THR A 53 6.50 -10.09 0.74
CA THR A 53 7.62 -9.88 -0.19
C THR A 53 8.90 -10.54 0.30
N ALA A 54 9.24 -10.38 1.60
CA ALA A 54 10.42 -11.02 2.18
C ALA A 54 10.33 -12.55 2.08
N ARG A 55 9.15 -13.13 2.38
CA ARG A 55 8.89 -14.56 2.25
C ARG A 55 9.02 -15.05 0.79
N LEU A 56 8.56 -14.27 -0.19
CA LEU A 56 8.72 -14.60 -1.61
C LEU A 56 10.20 -14.61 -2.03
N LEU A 57 10.97 -13.62 -1.57
CA LEU A 57 12.42 -13.55 -1.79
C LEU A 57 13.13 -14.77 -1.22
N GLU A 58 12.86 -15.12 0.04
CA GLU A 58 13.45 -16.29 0.70
C GLU A 58 13.08 -17.60 0.00
N ALA A 59 11.85 -17.69 -0.52
CA ALA A 59 11.39 -18.85 -1.29
C ALA A 59 11.92 -18.90 -2.73
N GLY A 60 12.76 -17.95 -3.17
CA GLY A 60 13.28 -17.87 -4.53
C GLY A 60 12.21 -17.63 -5.60
N LYS A 61 11.04 -17.10 -5.22
CA LYS A 61 9.94 -16.80 -6.14
C LYS A 61 10.11 -15.41 -6.75
N PRO A 62 9.51 -15.14 -7.93
CA PRO A 62 9.44 -13.77 -8.45
C PRO A 62 8.79 -12.84 -7.41
N PHE A 63 9.47 -11.74 -7.09
CA PHE A 63 9.07 -10.84 -6.00
C PHE A 63 9.20 -9.34 -6.35
N ILE A 64 9.70 -9.00 -7.55
CA ILE A 64 10.02 -7.60 -7.91
C ILE A 64 8.76 -6.71 -7.90
N LYS A 65 7.63 -7.24 -8.38
CA LYS A 65 6.34 -6.54 -8.36
C LYS A 65 5.92 -6.24 -6.92
N GLU A 66 5.95 -7.26 -6.07
CA GLU A 66 5.55 -7.21 -4.66
C GLU A 66 6.49 -6.32 -3.84
N ALA A 67 7.80 -6.33 -4.15
CA ALA A 67 8.78 -5.42 -3.55
C ALA A 67 8.51 -3.95 -3.89
N SER A 68 8.21 -3.66 -5.16
CA SER A 68 7.83 -2.30 -5.55
C SER A 68 6.52 -1.87 -4.89
N MET A 69 5.53 -2.76 -4.80
CA MET A 69 4.27 -2.50 -4.06
C MET A 69 4.54 -2.23 -2.58
N ALA A 70 5.34 -3.07 -1.93
CA ALA A 70 5.69 -2.93 -0.51
C ALA A 70 6.41 -1.61 -0.23
N LYS A 71 7.43 -1.28 -1.02
CA LYS A 71 8.20 -0.05 -0.86
C LYS A 71 7.32 1.18 -1.04
N TYR A 72 6.55 1.23 -2.13
CA TYR A 72 5.61 2.31 -2.41
C TYR A 72 4.63 2.48 -1.25
N TYR A 73 3.86 1.44 -0.94
CA TYR A 73 2.78 1.51 0.03
C TYR A 73 3.30 1.84 1.44
N ALA A 74 4.37 1.17 1.90
CA ALA A 74 4.94 1.45 3.22
C ALA A 74 5.48 2.88 3.36
N SER A 75 5.97 3.49 2.27
CA SER A 75 6.46 4.88 2.29
C SER A 75 5.33 5.92 2.33
N GLU A 76 4.25 5.69 1.60
CA GLU A 76 3.05 6.54 1.62
C GLU A 76 2.34 6.44 2.98
N VAL A 77 2.15 5.22 3.49
CA VAL A 77 1.54 4.98 4.82
C VAL A 77 2.38 5.61 5.92
N ALA A 78 3.71 5.56 5.85
CA ALA A 78 4.56 6.22 6.83
C ALA A 78 4.40 7.75 6.84
N SER A 79 4.36 8.37 5.65
CA SER A 79 4.13 9.81 5.52
C SER A 79 2.76 10.22 6.07
N LEU A 80 1.71 9.46 5.73
CA LEU A 80 0.35 9.69 6.25
C LEU A 80 0.30 9.53 7.77
N THR A 81 0.83 8.42 8.30
CA THR A 81 0.79 8.07 9.72
C THR A 81 1.45 9.16 10.55
N THR A 82 2.66 9.57 10.17
CA THR A 82 3.41 10.61 10.90
C THR A 82 2.72 11.97 10.82
N SER A 83 2.14 12.34 9.68
CA SER A 83 1.32 13.56 9.55
C SER A 83 0.12 13.54 10.50
N LYS A 84 -0.61 12.42 10.54
CA LYS A 84 -1.76 12.26 11.45
C LYS A 84 -1.35 12.28 12.92
N CYS A 85 -0.20 11.72 13.25
CA CYS A 85 0.33 11.76 14.61
C CYS A 85 0.61 13.20 15.06
N ILE A 86 1.17 14.06 14.18
CA ILE A 86 1.32 15.50 14.46
C ILE A 86 -0.06 16.15 14.70
N GLU A 87 -1.03 15.91 13.80
CA GLU A 87 -2.38 16.47 13.92
C GLU A 87 -3.06 16.08 15.24
N TRP A 88 -2.97 14.81 15.65
CA TRP A 88 -3.58 14.32 16.90
C TRP A 88 -2.90 14.87 18.15
N MET A 89 -1.60 15.15 18.09
CA MET A 89 -0.87 15.80 19.18
C MET A 89 -1.10 17.31 19.24
N GLY A 90 -1.54 17.91 18.12
CA GLY A 90 -1.75 19.35 17.99
C GLY A 90 -0.42 20.10 17.95
N GLY A 91 -0.39 21.33 18.49
CA GLY A 91 0.79 22.19 18.42
C GLY A 91 2.07 21.55 18.98
N VAL A 92 1.95 20.76 20.06
CA VAL A 92 3.12 20.08 20.67
C VAL A 92 3.69 18.97 19.78
N GLY A 93 2.89 18.40 18.87
CA GLY A 93 3.38 17.44 17.88
C GLY A 93 4.31 18.05 16.84
N TYR A 94 4.28 19.38 16.69
CA TYR A 94 5.12 20.15 15.77
C TYR A 94 6.35 20.77 16.46
N THR A 95 6.42 20.74 17.78
CA THR A 95 7.60 21.21 18.53
C THR A 95 8.64 20.11 18.66
N LYS A 96 9.88 20.50 18.95
CA LYS A 96 11.00 19.57 19.19
C LYS A 96 10.98 18.93 20.58
N ASP A 97 10.01 19.28 21.42
CA ASP A 97 9.87 18.72 22.77
C ASP A 97 9.39 17.26 22.70
N TYR A 98 8.73 16.89 21.60
CA TYR A 98 8.24 15.55 21.32
C TYR A 98 8.90 15.01 20.04
N PRO A 99 9.19 13.70 19.96
CA PRO A 99 9.89 13.11 18.82
C PRO A 99 9.05 13.05 17.53
N VAL A 100 7.76 13.36 17.58
CA VAL A 100 6.79 13.19 16.48
C VAL A 100 7.12 14.05 15.25
N GLU A 101 7.60 15.28 15.46
CA GLU A 101 8.08 16.13 14.35
C GLU A 101 9.24 15.48 13.60
N LYS A 102 10.16 14.84 14.34
CA LYS A 102 11.31 14.16 13.78
C LYS A 102 10.88 12.95 12.96
N TYR A 103 9.94 12.15 13.47
CA TYR A 103 9.36 11.04 12.71
C TYR A 103 8.80 11.50 11.37
N PHE A 104 8.07 12.62 11.32
CA PHE A 104 7.53 13.16 10.07
C PHE A 104 8.62 13.59 9.08
N ARG A 105 9.65 14.31 9.54
CA ARG A 105 10.78 14.68 8.70
C ARG A 105 11.49 13.45 8.13
N ASP A 106 11.75 12.46 8.98
CA ASP A 106 12.42 11.22 8.60
C ASP A 106 11.54 10.36 7.68
N ALA A 107 10.20 10.43 7.80
CA ALA A 107 9.28 9.69 6.94
C ALA A 107 9.35 10.17 5.48
N LYS A 108 9.62 11.46 5.25
CA LYS A 108 9.52 12.04 3.92
C LYS A 108 10.53 11.48 2.93
N ILE A 109 11.70 11.05 3.39
CA ILE A 109 12.74 10.49 2.51
C ILE A 109 12.30 9.19 1.83
N GLY A 110 11.38 8.43 2.46
CA GLY A 110 10.94 7.13 1.95
C GLY A 110 10.21 7.20 0.61
N THR A 111 9.57 8.32 0.28
CA THR A 111 8.89 8.51 -1.01
C THR A 111 9.87 8.92 -2.13
N ILE A 112 11.13 9.24 -1.79
CA ILE A 112 12.11 9.85 -2.69
C ILE A 112 13.27 8.90 -2.98
N TYR A 113 13.90 8.37 -1.93
CA TYR A 113 15.09 7.53 -2.03
C TYR A 113 14.76 6.09 -2.47
N GLU A 114 15.74 5.36 -2.99
CA GLU A 114 15.62 3.97 -3.49
C GLU A 114 14.47 3.78 -4.50
N GLY A 115 14.35 4.75 -5.42
CA GLY A 115 13.29 4.81 -6.44
C GLY A 115 12.05 5.51 -5.92
N THR A 116 11.72 6.67 -6.50
CA THR A 116 10.58 7.50 -6.10
C THR A 116 9.24 6.75 -6.20
N SER A 117 8.19 7.25 -5.56
CA SER A 117 6.84 6.65 -5.64
C SER A 117 6.41 6.39 -7.09
N ASN A 118 6.68 7.33 -8.01
CA ASN A 118 6.35 7.17 -9.44
C ASN A 118 7.17 6.07 -10.12
N ILE A 119 8.46 5.93 -9.78
CA ILE A 119 9.29 4.86 -10.32
C ILE A 119 8.79 3.49 -9.86
N GLN A 120 8.38 3.37 -8.60
CA GLN A 120 7.78 2.12 -8.11
C GLN A 120 6.46 1.80 -8.84
N LEU A 121 5.60 2.80 -9.05
CA LEU A 121 4.36 2.64 -9.81
C LEU A 121 4.63 2.20 -11.26
N ASN A 122 5.65 2.76 -11.92
CA ASN A 122 6.06 2.33 -13.25
C ASN A 122 6.48 0.86 -13.28
N THR A 123 7.28 0.42 -12.30
CA THR A 123 7.69 -0.99 -12.17
C THR A 123 6.48 -1.90 -11.96
N ILE A 124 5.57 -1.52 -11.07
CA ILE A 124 4.33 -2.27 -10.81
C ILE A 124 3.51 -2.40 -12.10
N ALA A 125 3.27 -1.28 -12.79
CA ALA A 125 2.50 -1.26 -14.04
C ALA A 125 3.14 -2.14 -15.12
N LYS A 126 4.47 -2.10 -15.27
CA LYS A 126 5.21 -2.95 -16.21
C LYS A 126 4.99 -4.44 -15.92
N HIS A 127 5.05 -4.85 -14.66
CA HIS A 127 4.84 -6.25 -14.29
C HIS A 127 3.37 -6.70 -14.46
N ILE A 128 2.41 -5.84 -14.13
CA ILE A 128 0.99 -6.11 -14.37
C ILE A 128 0.70 -6.25 -15.87
N GLY A 129 1.24 -5.35 -16.70
CA GLY A 129 1.08 -5.43 -18.16
C GLY A 129 1.63 -6.73 -18.76
N ALA A 130 2.74 -7.25 -18.23
CA ALA A 130 3.29 -8.54 -18.65
C ALA A 130 2.42 -9.73 -18.19
N GLU A 131 1.85 -9.66 -16.99
CA GLU A 131 0.98 -10.69 -16.40
C GLU A 131 -0.34 -10.82 -17.15
N TYR A 132 -0.96 -9.69 -17.51
CA TYR A 132 -2.27 -9.60 -18.17
C TYR A 132 -2.19 -9.24 -19.66
N CYS A 133 -1.05 -9.52 -20.32
CA CYS A 133 -0.84 -9.18 -21.74
C CYS A 133 -1.93 -9.81 -22.63
N CYS A 134 -2.50 -8.98 -23.51
CA CYS A 134 -3.51 -9.40 -24.46
C CYS A 134 -2.95 -10.52 -25.36
N PRO A 135 -3.69 -11.63 -25.53
CA PRO A 135 -3.24 -12.74 -26.35
C PRO A 135 -2.79 -12.39 -27.78
N ARG A 136 -3.41 -11.37 -28.37
CA ARG A 136 -3.12 -10.87 -29.71
C ARG A 136 -1.65 -10.41 -29.85
N GLU A 137 -1.06 -9.86 -28.80
CA GLU A 137 0.31 -9.34 -28.81
C GLU A 137 1.37 -10.43 -28.65
N ARG A 138 1.01 -11.63 -28.17
CA ARG A 138 1.92 -12.77 -28.02
C ARG A 138 2.09 -13.60 -29.29
N GLY A 139 1.43 -13.22 -30.40
CA GLY A 139 1.44 -14.00 -31.65
C GLY A 139 0.82 -15.40 -31.50
N LEU A 140 0.08 -15.64 -30.42
CA LEU A 140 -0.61 -16.90 -30.16
C LEU A 140 -1.91 -16.92 -30.94
N SER A 141 -2.17 -18.04 -31.64
CA SER A 141 -3.45 -18.23 -32.29
C SER A 141 -4.58 -18.26 -31.25
N PRO A 142 -5.78 -17.74 -31.57
CA PRO A 142 -6.92 -17.71 -30.65
C PRO A 142 -7.23 -19.07 -29.99
N TRP A 143 -6.95 -20.18 -30.69
CA TRP A 143 -7.17 -21.55 -30.25
C TRP A 143 -6.26 -21.99 -29.09
N LEU A 144 -5.03 -21.48 -29.00
CA LEU A 144 -4.05 -21.84 -27.96
C LEU A 144 -4.38 -21.24 -26.57
N LEU A 145 -5.31 -20.28 -26.53
CA LEU A 145 -5.70 -19.54 -25.32
C LEU A 145 -6.74 -20.25 -24.47
N VAL A 146 -7.54 -21.11 -25.11
CA VAL A 146 -8.57 -21.91 -24.46
C VAL A 146 -7.95 -23.00 -23.57
N GLU A 147 -6.76 -23.51 -23.94
CA GLU A 147 -6.11 -24.61 -23.22
C GLU A 147 -5.19 -24.19 -22.07
N ASN A 148 -4.61 -22.97 -22.09
CA ASN A 148 -3.49 -22.62 -21.19
C ASN A 148 -3.74 -21.44 -20.24
N SER A 149 -4.94 -20.89 -20.22
CA SER A 149 -5.22 -19.72 -19.39
C SER A 149 -5.91 -20.11 -18.07
N LYS A 150 -5.36 -19.61 -16.95
CA LYS A 150 -6.09 -19.46 -15.67
C LYS A 150 -7.40 -18.63 -15.81
N LEU A 151 -7.74 -18.16 -17.01
CA LEU A 151 -9.01 -17.53 -17.35
C LEU A 151 -10.18 -18.53 -17.50
N SER A 152 -9.96 -19.84 -17.43
CA SER A 152 -11.08 -20.81 -17.47
C SER A 152 -12.16 -20.53 -16.42
N CYS A 153 -11.82 -19.85 -15.32
CA CYS A 153 -12.78 -19.50 -14.26
C CYS A 153 -13.68 -18.28 -14.58
N LEU A 154 -13.30 -17.43 -15.54
CA LEU A 154 -14.12 -16.26 -15.96
C LEU A 154 -14.95 -16.55 -17.20
N VAL A 155 -14.65 -17.63 -17.94
CA VAL A 155 -15.42 -18.08 -19.10
C VAL A 155 -16.45 -19.14 -18.68
N GLY A 156 -17.21 -18.84 -17.62
CA GLY A 156 -18.48 -19.52 -17.40
C GLY A 156 -19.47 -18.99 -18.44
N GLU A 157 -19.80 -19.80 -19.44
CA GLU A 157 -20.92 -19.61 -20.38
C GLU A 157 -20.91 -18.35 -21.27
N VAL A 158 -19.75 -17.77 -21.58
CA VAL A 158 -19.70 -16.74 -22.64
C VAL A 158 -19.35 -17.41 -23.96
N ASN A 159 -20.35 -17.48 -24.83
CA ASN A 159 -20.31 -18.02 -26.19
C ASN A 159 -19.04 -17.56 -26.93
N LEU A 160 -18.24 -18.49 -27.49
CA LEU A 160 -16.93 -18.21 -28.09
C LEU A 160 -16.98 -17.10 -29.16
N HIS A 161 -18.10 -16.97 -29.88
CA HIS A 161 -18.31 -15.91 -30.86
C HIS A 161 -18.37 -14.49 -30.28
N SER A 162 -18.75 -14.34 -29.01
CA SER A 162 -18.81 -13.05 -28.33
C SER A 162 -17.41 -12.55 -27.92
N ILE A 163 -16.47 -13.46 -27.70
CA ILE A 163 -15.08 -13.14 -27.34
C ILE A 163 -14.30 -12.66 -28.57
N GLU A 164 -14.55 -13.23 -29.74
CA GLU A 164 -14.00 -12.72 -31.00
C GLU A 164 -14.37 -11.25 -31.20
N ALA A 165 -15.63 -10.88 -30.98
CA ALA A 165 -16.09 -9.49 -31.14
C ALA A 165 -15.41 -8.52 -30.17
N PHE A 166 -15.15 -8.93 -28.92
CA PHE A 166 -14.54 -8.06 -27.90
C PHE A 166 -13.02 -7.86 -28.11
N CYS A 167 -12.34 -8.84 -28.71
CA CYS A 167 -10.91 -8.74 -29.05
C CYS A 167 -10.63 -8.21 -30.47
N LEU A 168 -11.66 -8.04 -31.32
CA LEU A 168 -11.52 -7.56 -32.71
C LEU A 168 -11.95 -6.10 -32.93
N SER A 169 -12.58 -5.45 -31.96
CA SER A 169 -12.87 -4.01 -32.03
C SER A 169 -11.59 -3.18 -31.80
N PRO A 170 -11.32 -2.15 -32.63
CA PRO A 170 -10.10 -1.33 -32.56
C PRO A 170 -9.95 -0.53 -31.26
#